data_AF-A0A355X649-F1
#
_entry.id   AF-A0A355X649-F1
#
_cell.length_a   1.000
_cell.length_b   1.000
_cell.length_c   1.000
_cell.angle_alpha   90.00
_cell.angle_beta   90.00
_cell.angle_gamma   90.00
#
_symmetry.space_group_name_H-M   'P 1'
#
loop_
_entity.id
_entity.type
_entity.pdbx_description
1 polymer ?
#
loop_
_entity_poly.entity_id
_entity_poly.type
_entity_poly.pdbx_seq_one_letter_code
_entity_poly.pdbx_strand_id
1 'polypeptide(L)'
;NIMMDAVKKGGDRQELHEKIRQHSMAAGAVVKVEGGQNDLVDRIAADPAFMTTKEEILAILKPANFVGRAPQQTADFLKETVAPILEKEKDLLGVSVEINV
;
A
#
# COMPACT_ATOMS: atom_id res chain seq x y z
N ASN A 1 -0.67 10.84 -4.98
CA ASN A 1 0.27 10.36 -3.95
C ASN A 1 0.83 11.61 -3.29
N ILE A 2 1.22 11.55 -2.01
CA ILE A 2 1.55 12.76 -1.22
C ILE A 2 2.46 13.73 -1.99
N MET A 3 3.52 13.20 -2.62
CA MET A 3 4.45 13.99 -3.45
C MET A 3 3.79 14.65 -4.65
N MET A 4 3.09 13.89 -5.49
CA MET A 4 2.44 14.41 -6.69
C MET A 4 1.36 15.44 -6.33
N ASP A 5 0.66 15.24 -5.22
CA ASP A 5 -0.41 16.14 -4.79
C ASP A 5 0.17 17.47 -4.29
N ALA A 6 1.27 17.45 -3.53
CA ALA A 6 1.99 18.66 -3.12
C ALA A 6 2.64 19.41 -4.29
N VAL A 7 3.23 18.69 -5.27
CA VAL A 7 3.79 19.31 -6.49
C VAL A 7 2.68 19.95 -7.34
N LYS A 8 1.51 19.32 -7.47
CA LYS A 8 0.34 19.92 -8.15
C LYS A 8 -0.16 21.19 -7.47
N LYS A 9 0.02 21.31 -6.17
CA LYS A 9 -0.28 22.53 -5.39
C LYS A 9 0.82 23.61 -5.52
N GLY A 10 1.86 23.37 -6.32
CA GLY A 10 2.90 24.36 -6.65
C GLY A 10 4.21 24.21 -5.87
N GLY A 11 4.38 23.12 -5.10
CA GLY A 11 5.62 22.87 -4.38
C GLY A 11 6.74 22.37 -5.28
N ASP A 12 7.98 22.73 -4.97
CA ASP A 12 9.15 22.20 -5.68
C ASP A 12 9.34 20.71 -5.36
N ARG A 13 9.46 19.89 -6.41
CA ARG A 13 9.56 18.44 -6.26
C ARG A 13 10.80 18.03 -5.47
N GLN A 14 11.90 18.73 -5.63
CA GLN A 14 13.18 18.34 -5.05
C GLN A 14 13.24 18.71 -3.57
N GLU A 15 12.78 19.90 -3.22
CA GLU A 15 12.61 20.33 -1.83
C GLU A 15 11.63 19.43 -1.07
N LEU A 16 10.47 19.15 -1.67
CA LEU A 16 9.48 18.25 -1.07
C LEU A 16 10.01 16.84 -0.87
N HIS A 17 10.79 16.31 -1.83
CA HIS A 17 11.40 14.99 -1.70
C HIS A 17 12.38 14.92 -0.54
N GLU A 18 13.23 15.94 -0.38
CA GLU A 18 14.16 16.00 0.73
C GLU A 18 13.44 16.10 2.08
N LYS A 19 12.36 16.88 2.16
CA LYS A 19 11.52 16.95 3.36
C LYS A 19 10.86 15.62 3.71
N ILE A 20 10.29 14.90 2.72
CA ILE A 20 9.73 13.55 2.97
C ILE A 20 10.82 12.61 3.47
N ARG A 21 12.02 12.65 2.89
CA ARG A 21 13.15 11.83 3.32
C ARG A 21 13.49 12.07 4.78
N GLN A 22 13.63 13.34 5.19
CA GLN A 22 13.93 13.71 6.58
C GLN A 22 12.84 13.24 7.55
N HIS A 23 11.56 13.50 7.24
CA HIS A 23 10.42 13.05 8.06
C HIS A 23 10.34 11.53 8.15
N SER A 24 10.62 10.81 7.06
CA SER A 24 10.63 9.34 7.03
C SER A 24 11.75 8.76 7.89
N MET A 25 12.93 9.38 7.88
CA MET A 25 14.04 8.97 8.74
C MET A 25 13.72 9.20 10.22
N ALA A 26 13.12 10.35 10.56
CA ALA A 26 12.71 10.66 11.92
C ALA A 26 11.62 9.71 12.44
N ALA A 27 10.56 9.48 11.66
CA ALA A 27 9.51 8.51 11.99
C ALA A 27 10.07 7.08 12.10
N GLY A 28 11.02 6.73 11.22
CA GLY A 28 11.73 5.45 11.30
C GLY A 28 12.52 5.26 12.59
N ALA A 29 13.12 6.33 13.12
CA ALA A 29 13.82 6.30 14.41
C ALA A 29 12.85 6.10 15.58
N VAL A 30 11.71 6.80 15.59
CA VAL A 30 10.64 6.62 16.60
C VAL A 30 10.21 5.15 16.67
N VAL A 31 9.96 4.52 15.52
CA VAL A 31 9.55 3.11 15.47
C VAL A 31 10.67 2.17 15.92
N LYS A 32 11.90 2.36 15.42
CA LYS A 32 12.97 1.36 15.56
C LYS A 32 13.80 1.50 16.83
N VAL A 33 13.98 2.72 17.32
CA VAL A 33 14.85 3.03 18.47
C VAL A 33 14.01 3.19 19.73
N GLU A 34 12.87 3.86 19.61
CA GLU A 34 12.03 4.20 20.77
C GLU A 34 10.88 3.20 20.98
N GLY A 35 10.60 2.33 19.99
CA GLY A 35 9.48 1.39 20.04
C GLY A 35 8.11 2.06 19.93
N GLY A 36 8.08 3.30 19.42
CA GLY A 36 6.85 4.09 19.26
C GLY A 36 6.03 3.73 18.02
N GLN A 37 4.89 4.39 17.88
CA GLN A 37 4.05 4.31 16.67
C GLN A 37 4.65 5.13 15.53
N ASN A 38 4.36 4.74 14.28
CA ASN A 38 4.80 5.50 13.12
C ASN A 38 3.98 6.80 12.98
N ASP A 39 4.65 7.94 13.11
CA ASP A 39 4.07 9.29 13.11
C ASP A 39 4.31 10.06 11.80
N LEU A 40 4.73 9.38 10.71
CA LEU A 40 5.08 10.03 9.44
C LEU A 40 3.95 10.90 8.87
N VAL A 41 2.71 10.41 8.94
CA VAL A 41 1.54 11.15 8.43
C VAL A 41 1.35 12.46 9.19
N ASP A 42 1.52 12.42 10.52
CA ASP A 42 1.39 13.60 11.38
C ASP A 42 2.51 14.62 11.08
N ARG A 43 3.75 14.15 10.89
CA ARG A 43 4.88 15.01 10.51
C ARG A 43 4.66 15.73 9.18
N ILE A 44 4.17 15.02 8.17
CA ILE A 44 3.92 15.60 6.85
C ILE A 44 2.76 16.61 6.92
N ALA A 45 1.67 16.27 7.61
CA ALA A 45 0.53 17.19 7.77
C ALA A 45 0.88 18.46 8.55
N ALA A 46 1.83 18.37 9.48
CA ALA A 46 2.30 19.51 10.27
C ALA A 46 3.33 20.39 9.54
N ASP A 47 3.91 19.95 8.42
CA ASP A 47 4.90 20.71 7.65
C ASP A 47 4.20 21.51 6.54
N PRO A 48 4.15 22.87 6.64
CA PRO A 48 3.41 23.70 5.69
C PRO A 48 3.87 23.55 4.24
N ALA A 49 5.09 23.06 4.00
CA ALA A 49 5.60 22.84 2.65
C ALA A 49 4.73 21.86 1.84
N PHE A 50 4.08 20.89 2.48
CA PHE A 50 3.25 19.90 1.79
C PHE A 50 1.86 20.41 1.42
N MET A 51 1.43 21.54 1.99
CA MET A 51 0.13 22.18 1.68
C MET A 51 -1.04 21.19 1.72
N THR A 52 -1.04 20.28 2.69
CA THR A 52 -2.03 19.20 2.79
C THR A 52 -2.44 18.97 4.23
N THR A 53 -3.61 18.40 4.46
CA THR A 53 -4.09 18.03 5.79
C THR A 53 -3.93 16.54 6.05
N LYS A 54 -4.01 16.14 7.32
CA LYS A 54 -4.01 14.73 7.72
C LYS A 54 -5.16 13.97 7.05
N GLU A 55 -6.34 14.59 6.98
CA GLU A 55 -7.54 14.00 6.37
C GLU A 55 -7.34 13.75 4.87
N GLU A 56 -6.73 14.71 4.15
CA GLU A 56 -6.38 14.55 2.73
C GLU A 56 -5.39 13.40 2.52
N ILE A 57 -4.35 13.30 3.37
CA ILE A 57 -3.39 12.20 3.32
C ILE A 57 -4.07 10.85 3.58
N LEU A 58 -4.91 10.76 4.62
CA LEU A 58 -5.61 9.51 4.96
C LEU A 58 -6.62 9.09 3.87
N ALA A 59 -7.24 10.05 3.18
CA ALA A 59 -8.15 9.77 2.08
C ALA A 59 -7.46 9.06 0.91
N ILE A 60 -6.17 9.31 0.69
CA ILE A 60 -5.38 8.66 -0.37
C ILE A 60 -4.68 7.39 0.09
N LEU A 61 -4.32 7.27 1.37
CA LEU A 61 -3.67 6.10 1.99
C LEU A 61 -4.64 4.92 2.23
N LYS A 62 -5.50 4.64 1.26
CA LYS A 62 -6.36 3.45 1.26
C LYS A 62 -5.60 2.28 0.67
N PRO A 63 -5.41 1.15 1.38
CA PRO A 63 -4.64 0.00 0.88
C PRO A 63 -5.08 -0.49 -0.51
N ALA A 64 -6.38 -0.44 -0.79
CA ALA A 64 -6.95 -0.81 -2.09
C ALA A 64 -6.40 0.02 -3.28
N ASN A 65 -5.88 1.23 -3.04
CA ASN A 65 -5.27 2.05 -4.09
C ASN A 65 -3.85 1.56 -4.47
N PHE A 66 -3.26 0.67 -3.67
CA PHE A 66 -1.85 0.26 -3.80
C PHE A 66 -1.69 -1.21 -4.22
N VAL A 67 -2.78 -1.89 -4.59
CA VAL A 67 -2.73 -3.30 -5.06
C VAL A 67 -2.59 -3.45 -6.58
N GLY A 68 -2.49 -2.33 -7.32
CA GLY A 68 -2.30 -2.35 -8.77
C GLY A 68 -3.37 -3.18 -9.48
N ARG A 69 -2.92 -4.12 -10.33
CA ARG A 69 -3.80 -5.06 -11.05
C ARG A 69 -3.98 -6.41 -10.34
N ALA A 70 -3.53 -6.56 -9.09
CA ALA A 70 -3.56 -7.85 -8.41
C ALA A 70 -4.96 -8.51 -8.39
N PRO A 71 -6.07 -7.78 -8.17
CA PRO A 71 -7.40 -8.38 -8.22
C PRO A 71 -7.75 -8.93 -9.61
N GLN A 72 -7.47 -8.17 -10.67
CA GLN A 72 -7.75 -8.60 -12.05
C GLN A 72 -6.86 -9.75 -12.47
N GLN A 73 -5.55 -9.67 -12.19
CA GLN A 73 -4.60 -10.74 -12.49
C GLN A 73 -5.00 -12.05 -11.81
N THR A 74 -5.47 -11.99 -10.56
CA THR A 74 -5.96 -13.16 -9.83
C THR A 74 -7.23 -13.71 -10.48
N ALA A 75 -8.21 -12.86 -10.79
CA ALA A 75 -9.45 -13.28 -11.43
C ALA A 75 -9.21 -13.90 -12.81
N ASP A 76 -8.36 -13.27 -13.62
CA ASP A 76 -7.99 -13.73 -14.96
C ASP A 76 -7.27 -15.09 -14.87
N PHE A 77 -6.30 -15.25 -13.98
CA PHE A 77 -5.60 -16.52 -13.77
C PHE A 77 -6.53 -17.64 -13.32
N LEU A 78 -7.41 -17.38 -12.34
CA LEU A 78 -8.39 -18.35 -11.87
C LEU A 78 -9.34 -18.78 -12.99
N LYS A 79 -9.79 -17.83 -13.81
CA LYS A 79 -10.74 -18.08 -14.89
C LYS A 79 -10.11 -18.79 -16.09
N GLU A 80 -8.94 -18.33 -16.53
CA GLU A 80 -8.36 -18.72 -17.83
C GLU A 80 -7.40 -19.89 -17.69
N THR A 81 -6.79 -20.08 -16.53
CA THR A 81 -5.81 -21.16 -16.30
C THR A 81 -6.36 -22.22 -15.36
N VAL A 82 -6.86 -21.82 -14.18
CA VAL A 82 -7.26 -22.78 -13.14
C VAL A 82 -8.58 -23.47 -13.48
N ALA A 83 -9.61 -22.71 -13.87
CA ALA A 83 -10.94 -23.28 -14.13
C ALA A 83 -10.94 -24.37 -15.24
N PRO A 84 -10.23 -24.24 -16.37
CA PRO A 84 -10.14 -25.32 -17.35
C PRO A 84 -9.49 -26.60 -16.81
N ILE A 85 -8.49 -26.47 -15.93
CA ILE A 85 -7.84 -27.62 -15.29
C ILE A 85 -8.82 -28.30 -14.33
N LEU A 86 -9.52 -27.51 -13.50
CA LEU A 86 -10.51 -28.05 -12.56
C LEU A 86 -11.67 -28.74 -13.28
N GLU A 87 -12.13 -28.21 -14.42
CA GLU A 87 -13.17 -28.86 -15.22
C GLU A 87 -12.69 -30.19 -15.82
N LYS A 88 -11.44 -30.23 -16.33
CA LYS A 88 -10.84 -31.45 -16.87
C LYS A 88 -10.70 -32.55 -15.83
N GLU A 89 -10.38 -32.17 -14.59
CA GLU A 89 -10.11 -33.08 -13.47
C GLU A 89 -11.26 -33.09 -12.44
N LYS A 90 -12.49 -32.76 -12.86
CA LYS A 90 -13.62 -32.53 -11.94
C LYS A 90 -13.98 -33.72 -11.05
N ASP A 91 -13.74 -34.93 -11.54
CA ASP A 91 -14.00 -36.17 -10.80
C ASP A 91 -13.04 -36.35 -9.61
N LEU A 92 -11.93 -35.62 -9.57
CA LEU A 92 -10.96 -35.61 -8.47
C LEU A 92 -11.27 -34.54 -7.41
N LEU A 93 -12.30 -33.71 -7.62
CA LEU A 93 -12.67 -32.65 -6.68
C LEU A 93 -13.50 -33.19 -5.51
N GLY A 94 -13.39 -32.53 -4.35
CA GLY A 94 -14.18 -32.88 -3.16
C GLY A 94 -13.70 -34.11 -2.40
N VAL A 95 -12.52 -34.66 -2.75
CA VAL A 95 -11.89 -35.74 -1.99
C VAL A 95 -11.48 -35.21 -0.60
N SER A 96 -12.01 -35.84 0.44
CA SER A 96 -11.56 -35.62 1.82
C SER A 96 -10.24 -36.35 2.03
N VAL A 97 -9.21 -35.64 2.48
CA VAL A 97 -7.91 -36.21 2.82
C VAL A 97 -7.70 -36.13 4.32
N GLU A 98 -7.63 -37.28 4.98
CA GLU A 98 -7.18 -37.38 6.37
C GLU A 98 -5.65 -37.58 6.41
N ILE A 99 -4.96 -36.74 7.18
CA ILE A 99 -3.52 -36.84 7.42
C ILE A 99 -3.32 -37.31 8.86
N ASN A 100 -2.83 -38.54 9.03
CA ASN A 100 -2.40 -39.06 10.32
C ASN A 100 -0.89 -38.79 10.49
N VAL A 101 -0.52 -38.13 11.60
CA VAL A 101 0.86 -37.85 12.01
C VAL A 101 1.32 -38.87 13.04
#